data_AF-A6L826-F1
#
_entry.id   AF-A6L826-F1
#
_cell.length_a   1.000
_cell.length_b   1.000
_cell.length_c   1.000
_cell.angle_alpha   90.00
_cell.angle_beta   90.00
_cell.angle_gamma   90.00
#
_symmetry.space_group_name_H-M   'P 1'
#
loop_
_entity.id
_entity.type
_entity.pdbx_description
1 polymer ?
#
loop_
_entity_poly.entity_id
_entity_poly.type
_entity_poly.pdbx_seq_one_letter_code
_entity_poly.pdbx_strand_id
1 'polypeptide(L)'
;MKNNMLLANELFNTIWDKAKDSVRHRIHFDLRDSENDDSQRMLNVLEIDTKIPIHRHRDTSEVVIILRGKVREVYFDNQGNEIASYLLEYGSPIPGICVPKGM
;
A
#
# COMPACT_ATOMS: atom_id res chain seq x y z
N MET A 1 -15.82 18.57 15.13
CA MET A 1 -15.32 17.18 15.03
C MET A 1 -14.35 17.14 13.87
N LYS A 2 -13.12 16.64 14.06
CA LYS A 2 -12.18 16.51 12.94
C LYS A 2 -12.81 15.60 11.89
N ASN A 3 -12.81 16.00 10.62
CA ASN A 3 -13.20 15.18 9.46
C ASN A 3 -12.26 13.95 9.25
N ASN A 4 -11.53 13.51 10.27
CA ASN A 4 -10.48 12.47 10.22
C ASN A 4 -11.03 11.03 10.25
N MET A 5 -12.33 10.81 10.35
CA MET A 5 -12.89 9.45 10.40
C MET A 5 -13.11 8.83 9.02
N LEU A 6 -13.21 9.63 7.96
CA LEU A 6 -13.63 9.16 6.64
C LEU A 6 -12.45 9.17 5.67
N LEU A 7 -12.20 8.03 5.04
CA LEU A 7 -11.32 7.91 3.89
C LEU A 7 -12.12 8.32 2.63
N ALA A 8 -12.18 9.62 2.38
CA ALA A 8 -13.00 10.20 1.32
C ALA A 8 -12.20 10.56 0.05
N ASN A 9 -12.90 10.74 -1.06
CA ASN A 9 -12.29 11.11 -2.35
C ASN A 9 -11.44 12.39 -2.29
N GLU A 10 -11.83 13.37 -1.48
CA GLU A 10 -11.04 14.59 -1.27
C GLU A 10 -9.66 14.30 -0.69
N LEU A 11 -9.60 13.44 0.35
CA LEU A 11 -8.34 12.97 0.92
C LEU A 11 -7.53 12.24 -0.15
N PHE A 12 -8.13 11.27 -0.84
CA PHE A 12 -7.45 10.48 -1.87
C PHE A 12 -6.87 11.33 -3.00
N ASN A 13 -7.62 12.31 -3.51
CA ASN A 13 -7.14 13.21 -4.55
C ASN A 13 -5.97 14.07 -4.03
N THR A 14 -6.07 14.58 -2.80
CA THR A 14 -5.02 15.39 -2.17
C THR A 14 -3.70 14.62 -2.03
N ILE A 15 -3.74 13.37 -1.55
CA ILE A 15 -2.53 12.55 -1.41
C ILE A 15 -2.01 12.05 -2.76
N TRP A 16 -2.88 11.87 -3.75
CA TRP A 16 -2.50 11.50 -5.12
C TRP A 16 -1.73 12.62 -5.82
N ASP A 17 -2.18 13.87 -5.72
CA ASP A 17 -1.45 14.99 -6.30
C ASP A 17 -0.07 15.17 -5.65
N LYS A 18 0.04 14.95 -4.34
CA LYS A 18 1.35 14.91 -3.65
C LYS A 18 2.25 13.76 -4.14
N ALA A 19 1.67 12.62 -4.49
CA ALA A 19 2.44 11.50 -5.03
C ALA A 19 3.06 11.84 -6.38
N LYS A 20 2.31 12.49 -7.28
CA LYS A 20 2.80 12.95 -8.61
C LYS A 20 4.03 13.84 -8.49
N ASP A 21 3.96 14.80 -7.58
CA ASP A 21 5.01 15.80 -7.37
C ASP A 21 6.21 15.26 -6.58
N SER A 22 6.10 14.06 -6.01
CA SER A 22 7.20 13.44 -5.27
C SER A 22 8.25 12.85 -6.21
N VAL A 23 9.52 12.98 -5.85
CA VAL A 23 10.67 12.43 -6.63
C VAL A 23 10.53 10.93 -6.90
N ARG A 24 9.89 10.18 -5.99
CA ARG A 24 9.71 8.73 -6.12
C ARG A 24 8.37 8.34 -6.75
N HIS A 25 7.55 9.32 -7.13
CA HIS A 25 6.18 9.17 -7.60
C HIS A 25 5.27 8.34 -6.66
N ARG A 26 5.57 8.39 -5.36
CA ARG A 26 4.78 7.75 -4.31
C ARG A 26 4.81 8.52 -3.02
N ILE A 27 3.71 8.43 -2.26
CA ILE A 27 3.65 8.93 -0.91
C ILE A 27 3.10 7.87 0.04
N HIS A 28 3.62 7.90 1.26
CA HIS A 28 3.08 7.20 2.41
C HIS A 28 2.37 8.23 3.27
N PHE A 29 1.06 8.04 3.47
CA PHE A 29 0.27 8.89 4.35
C PHE A 29 -0.06 8.12 5.62
N ASP A 30 0.44 8.63 6.74
CA ASP A 30 0.28 8.03 8.06
C ASP A 30 -1.17 8.18 8.56
N LEU A 31 -1.79 7.06 8.97
CA LEU A 31 -3.15 7.03 9.51
C LEU A 31 -3.17 6.84 11.03
N ARG A 32 -2.02 6.86 11.69
CA ARG A 32 -1.92 6.71 13.15
C ARG A 32 -2.49 7.93 13.86
N ASP A 33 -3.03 7.69 15.04
CA ASP A 33 -3.68 8.73 15.84
C ASP A 33 -2.68 9.52 16.71
N SER A 34 -1.47 8.98 16.91
CA SER A 34 -0.37 9.64 17.62
C SER A 34 0.99 8.98 17.33
N GLU A 35 2.08 9.64 17.73
CA GLU A 35 3.45 9.07 17.66
C GLU A 35 3.66 7.83 18.55
N ASN A 36 2.82 7.65 19.57
CA ASN A 36 2.88 6.49 20.47
C ASN A 36 2.08 5.29 19.94
N ASP A 37 1.40 5.44 18.80
CA ASP A 37 0.69 4.36 18.13
C ASP A 37 1.72 3.50 17.36
N ASP A 38 1.87 2.25 17.79
CA ASP A 38 2.81 1.28 17.23
C ASP A 38 2.18 0.44 16.10
N SER A 39 0.93 0.71 15.73
CA SER A 39 0.27 0.04 14.61
C SER A 39 0.82 0.48 13.25
N GLN A 40 0.75 -0.43 12.27
CA GLN A 40 1.10 -0.12 10.88
C GLN A 40 -0.17 0.20 10.09
N ARG A 41 -0.64 1.45 10.21
CA ARG A 41 -1.84 1.96 9.52
C ARG A 41 -1.45 3.08 8.56
N MET A 42 -1.62 2.86 7.27
CA MET A 42 -1.19 3.82 6.25
C MET A 42 -2.00 3.75 4.96
N LEU A 43 -2.01 4.87 4.22
CA LEU A 43 -2.34 4.88 2.80
C LEU A 43 -1.06 5.01 1.99
N ASN A 44 -0.77 4.00 1.20
CA ASN A 44 0.27 4.09 0.18
C ASN A 44 -0.38 4.50 -1.14
N VAL A 45 0.13 5.57 -1.76
CA VAL A 45 -0.31 6.03 -3.08
C VAL A 45 0.87 5.94 -4.02
N LEU A 46 0.66 5.24 -5.12
CA LEU A 46 1.69 4.88 -6.08
C LEU A 46 1.20 5.35 -7.45
N GLU A 47 2.01 6.16 -8.13
CA GLU A 47 1.81 6.42 -9.55
C GLU A 47 2.25 5.23 -10.40
N ILE A 48 1.79 5.22 -11.65
CA ILE A 48 2.33 4.30 -12.65
C ILE A 48 3.87 4.43 -12.70
N ASP A 49 4.55 3.31 -12.91
CA ASP A 49 6.01 3.20 -12.95
C ASP A 49 6.74 3.47 -11.62
N THR A 50 6.01 3.62 -10.51
CA THR A 50 6.63 3.65 -9.18
C THR A 50 7.42 2.36 -8.91
N LYS A 51 8.71 2.50 -8.60
CA LYS A 51 9.57 1.36 -8.23
C LYS A 51 9.50 1.08 -6.73
N ILE A 52 8.83 0.00 -6.33
CA ILE A 52 8.86 -0.49 -4.95
C ILE A 52 9.97 -1.55 -4.81
N PRO A 53 10.92 -1.38 -3.87
CA PRO A 53 11.88 -2.42 -3.56
C PRO A 53 11.19 -3.67 -3.03
N ILE A 54 11.66 -4.83 -3.46
CA ILE A 54 11.27 -6.11 -2.86
C ILE A 54 11.71 -6.08 -1.39
N HIS A 55 10.80 -6.44 -0.49
CA HIS A 55 11.04 -6.47 0.95
C HIS A 55 10.35 -7.68 1.58
N ARG A 56 10.72 -7.99 2.82
CA ARG A 56 10.24 -9.15 3.59
C ARG A 56 9.84 -8.73 4.98
N HIS A 57 8.64 -9.12 5.41
CA HIS A 57 8.14 -8.82 6.75
C HIS A 57 8.55 -9.93 7.73
N ARG A 58 9.73 -9.79 8.34
CA ARG A 58 10.26 -10.84 9.22
C ARG A 58 9.49 -11.02 10.51
N ASP A 59 8.86 -9.96 11.00
CA ASP A 59 8.27 -9.90 12.35
C ASP A 59 6.77 -9.62 12.35
N THR A 60 6.24 -9.02 11.29
CA THR A 60 4.84 -8.62 11.13
C THR A 60 4.18 -9.32 9.95
N SER A 61 2.85 -9.31 9.92
CA SER A 61 2.06 -9.59 8.72
C SER A 61 1.47 -8.29 8.19
N GLU A 62 1.18 -8.23 6.89
CA GLU A 62 0.58 -7.06 6.26
C GLU A 62 -0.75 -7.44 5.59
N VAL A 63 -1.71 -6.51 5.57
CA VAL A 63 -2.90 -6.63 4.73
C VAL A 63 -2.93 -5.44 3.79
N VAL A 64 -2.92 -5.73 2.49
CA VAL A 64 -3.00 -4.72 1.43
C VAL A 64 -4.40 -4.76 0.85
N ILE A 65 -5.10 -3.62 0.85
CA ILE A 65 -6.44 -3.47 0.26
C ILE A 65 -6.40 -2.33 -0.74
N ILE A 66 -6.86 -2.59 -1.96
CA ILE A 66 -6.89 -1.62 -3.04
C ILE A 66 -8.17 -0.79 -2.93
N LEU A 67 -7.98 0.48 -2.54
CA LEU A 67 -9.06 1.44 -2.43
C LEU A 67 -9.38 2.12 -3.77
N ARG A 68 -8.39 2.22 -4.67
CA ARG A 68 -8.52 2.78 -6.02
C ARG A 68 -7.48 2.16 -6.96
N GLY A 69 -7.86 1.97 -8.23
CA GLY A 69 -6.95 1.47 -9.25
C GLY A 69 -6.62 -0.02 -9.05
N LYS A 70 -5.39 -0.39 -9.39
CA LYS A 70 -4.90 -1.77 -9.32
C LYS A 70 -3.39 -1.82 -9.11
N VAL A 71 -2.92 -2.90 -8.48
CA VAL A 71 -1.50 -3.20 -8.28
C VAL A 71 -1.25 -4.67 -8.56
N ARG A 72 -0.04 -5.00 -9.01
CA ARG A 72 0.42 -6.37 -9.12
C ARG A 72 1.37 -6.66 -7.97
N GLU A 73 1.00 -7.60 -7.11
CA GLU A 73 1.84 -8.13 -6.04
C GLU A 73 2.63 -9.31 -6.57
N VAL A 74 3.96 -9.30 -6.44
CA VAL A 74 4.85 -10.34 -6.98
C VAL A 74 5.74 -10.88 -5.86
N TYR A 75 5.73 -12.20 -5.70
CA TYR A 75 6.52 -12.91 -4.70
C TYR A 75 7.75 -13.54 -5.35
N PHE A 76 8.86 -13.47 -4.63
CA PHE A 76 10.14 -14.02 -5.06
C PHE A 76 10.69 -14.99 -4.02
N ASP A 77 11.40 -16.03 -4.47
CA ASP A 77 12.20 -16.89 -3.60
C ASP A 77 13.50 -16.19 -3.15
N ASN A 78 14.30 -16.87 -2.32
CA ASN A 78 15.58 -16.35 -1.84
C ASN A 78 16.65 -16.18 -2.94
N GLN A 79 16.44 -16.75 -4.12
CA GLN A 79 17.33 -16.63 -5.27
C GLN A 79 16.88 -15.52 -6.23
N GLY A 80 15.75 -14.85 -5.93
CA GLY A 80 15.18 -13.80 -6.76
C GLY A 80 14.32 -14.33 -7.91
N ASN A 81 13.95 -15.61 -7.92
CA ASN A 81 13.02 -16.15 -8.90
C ASN A 81 11.58 -15.80 -8.48
N GLU A 82 10.76 -15.34 -9.43
CA GLU A 82 9.34 -15.13 -9.21
C GLU A 82 8.65 -16.48 -8.95
N ILE A 83 7.86 -16.55 -7.86
CA ILE A 83 7.13 -17.77 -7.46
C ILE A 83 5.61 -17.58 -7.48
N ALA A 84 5.12 -16.35 -7.43
CA ALA A 84 3.70 -16.04 -7.56
C ALA A 84 3.48 -14.58 -7.97
N SER A 85 2.36 -14.32 -8.63
CA SER A 85 1.95 -12.98 -9.07
C SER A 85 0.44 -12.84 -8.99
N TYR A 86 -0.05 -11.81 -8.31
CA TYR A 86 -1.47 -11.55 -8.11
C TYR A 86 -1.81 -10.13 -8.56
N LEU A 87 -2.83 -9.99 -9.40
CA LEU A 87 -3.40 -8.69 -9.73
C LEU A 87 -4.51 -8.36 -8.72
N LEU A 88 -4.30 -7.30 -7.93
CA LEU A 88 -5.27 -6.78 -6.98
C LEU A 88 -5.91 -5.54 -7.59
N GLU A 89 -7.24 -5.49 -7.63
CA GLU A 89 -7.97 -4.40 -8.29
C GLU A 89 -9.20 -3.98 -7.49
N TYR A 90 -9.38 -2.67 -7.34
CA TYR A 90 -10.54 -2.09 -6.67
C TYR A 90 -11.84 -2.53 -7.35
N GLY A 91 -12.82 -2.99 -6.55
CA GLY A 91 -14.12 -3.44 -7.03
C GLY A 91 -14.11 -4.81 -7.73
N SER A 92 -12.94 -5.44 -7.87
CA SER A 92 -12.84 -6.81 -8.38
C SER A 92 -13.16 -7.86 -7.30
N PRO A 93 -13.33 -9.14 -7.67
CA PRO A 93 -13.44 -10.23 -6.69
C PRO A 93 -12.21 -10.40 -5.78
N ILE A 94 -11.06 -9.83 -6.14
CA ILE A 94 -9.80 -9.94 -5.38
C ILE A 94 -9.21 -8.53 -5.16
N PRO A 95 -9.80 -7.71 -4.28
CA PRO A 95 -9.36 -6.33 -4.07
C PRO A 95 -8.22 -6.21 -3.06
N GLY A 96 -7.73 -7.32 -2.48
CA GLY A 96 -6.70 -7.27 -1.46
C GLY A 96 -6.05 -8.61 -1.19
N ILE A 97 -4.97 -8.58 -0.42
CA ILE A 97 -4.17 -9.75 -0.05
C ILE A 97 -3.71 -9.63 1.40
N CYS A 98 -3.60 -10.78 2.07
CA CYS A 98 -2.93 -10.89 3.36
C CYS A 98 -1.53 -11.46 3.11
N VAL A 99 -0.50 -10.72 3.48
CA VAL A 99 0.91 -11.13 3.41
C VAL A 99 1.32 -11.68 4.79
N PRO A 100 1.57 -12.99 4.91
CA PRO A 100 1.98 -13.59 6.18
C PRO A 100 3.37 -13.14 6.63
N LYS A 101 3.62 -13.27 7.93
CA LYS A 101 4.97 -13.12 8.48
C LYS A 101 5.95 -14.07 7.79
N GLY A 102 7.12 -13.54 7.44
CA GLY A 102 8.22 -14.27 6.82
C GLY A 102 8.22 -14.23 5.29
N MET A 103 7.16 -13.72 4.66
CA MET A 103 7.12 -13.42 3.22
C MET A 103 7.83 -12.09 2.93
#